data_AF-A0AAW9IWW2-F1
#
_entry.id   AF-A0AAW9IWW2-F1
#
_cell.length_a   1.000
_cell.length_b   1.000
_cell.length_c   1.000
_cell.angle_alpha   90.00
_cell.angle_beta   90.00
_cell.angle_gamma   90.00
#
_symmetry.space_group_name_H-M   'P 1'
#
loop_
_entity.id
_entity.type
_entity.pdbx_description
1 polymer ?
#
loop_
_entity_poly.entity_id
_entity_poly.type
_entity_poly.pdbx_seq_one_letter_code
_entity_poly.pdbx_strand_id
1 'polypeptide(L)'
;SNTNGNITTNTFRTKDLYLNTINGNISSTELSSKVMLSTVNGNVSALISPSLTNIDINTTSGEVYLSTPNDSNLSINYSTVNGDFYKHKDNNKQLNKENVSLTLGDGSTKANIKTVSGNLNLSY
;
A
#
# COMPACT_ATOMS: atom_id res chain seq x y z
N SER A 1 -15.74 8.81 1.88
CA SER A 1 -16.27 7.50 2.27
C SER A 1 -17.20 6.97 1.19
N ASN A 2 -17.04 5.72 0.81
CA ASN A 2 -17.98 5.01 -0.07
C ASN A 2 -18.40 3.68 0.59
N THR A 3 -19.63 3.24 0.35
CA THR A 3 -20.14 1.95 0.87
C THR A 3 -20.03 0.87 -0.20
N ASN A 4 -20.40 1.19 -1.45
CA ASN A 4 -20.30 0.30 -2.61
C ASN A 4 -19.83 1.12 -3.82
N GLY A 5 -18.53 1.03 -4.13
CA GLY A 5 -17.96 1.68 -5.31
C GLY A 5 -16.46 1.93 -5.20
N ASN A 6 -15.83 2.06 -6.36
CA ASN A 6 -14.39 2.30 -6.47
C ASN A 6 -14.06 3.76 -6.13
N ILE A 7 -12.96 3.97 -5.41
CA ILE A 7 -12.37 5.28 -5.19
C ILE A 7 -11.14 5.38 -6.09
N THR A 8 -11.17 6.32 -7.04
CA THR A 8 -10.01 6.63 -7.88
C THR A 8 -9.58 8.05 -7.58
N THR A 9 -8.31 8.23 -7.22
CA THR A 9 -7.72 9.54 -6.99
C THR A 9 -6.54 9.77 -7.93
N ASN A 10 -6.57 10.91 -8.63
CA ASN A 10 -5.44 11.40 -9.44
C ASN A 10 -4.46 12.17 -8.54
N THR A 11 -3.42 12.80 -9.12
CA THR A 11 -2.42 13.56 -8.36
C THR A 11 -3.03 14.51 -7.34
N PHE A 12 -2.82 14.23 -6.05
CA PHE A 12 -3.25 15.08 -4.94
C PHE A 12 -2.02 15.60 -4.18
N ARG A 13 -1.84 16.93 -4.21
CA ARG A 13 -0.90 17.65 -3.33
C ARG A 13 -1.65 18.16 -2.11
N THR A 14 -1.93 17.27 -1.17
CA THR A 14 -2.54 17.60 0.12
C THR A 14 -1.58 17.25 1.25
N LYS A 15 -1.75 17.87 2.43
CA LYS A 15 -1.00 17.50 3.63
C LYS A 15 -1.44 16.15 4.17
N ASP A 16 -2.75 15.87 4.13
CA ASP A 16 -3.32 14.62 4.60
C ASP A 16 -4.39 14.14 3.61
N LEU A 17 -4.35 12.85 3.25
CA LEU A 17 -5.36 12.18 2.44
C LEU A 17 -5.94 10.97 3.18
N TYR A 18 -7.26 10.96 3.33
CA TYR A 18 -7.99 9.87 3.99
C TYR A 18 -9.03 9.30 3.03
N LEU A 19 -8.83 8.05 2.60
CA LEU A 19 -9.77 7.34 1.72
C LEU A 19 -10.28 6.08 2.41
N ASN A 20 -11.60 5.93 2.45
CA ASN A 20 -12.25 4.76 3.04
C ASN A 20 -13.39 4.24 2.17
N THR A 21 -13.42 2.93 1.93
CA THR A 21 -14.54 2.24 1.28
C THR A 21 -14.89 0.94 2.02
N ILE A 22 -16.08 0.38 1.82
CA ILE A 22 -16.45 -0.93 2.40
C ILE A 22 -16.34 -2.00 1.31
N ASN A 23 -17.03 -1.85 0.19
CA ASN A 23 -16.89 -2.73 -0.97
C ASN A 23 -16.45 -1.92 -2.18
N GLY A 24 -15.18 -2.02 -2.56
CA GLY A 24 -14.63 -1.32 -3.70
C GLY A 24 -13.12 -1.18 -3.65
N ASN A 25 -12.54 -0.98 -4.83
CA ASN A 25 -11.11 -0.81 -4.97
C ASN A 25 -10.71 0.64 -4.73
N ILE A 26 -9.54 0.85 -4.12
CA ILE A 26 -8.92 2.17 -3.99
C ILE A 26 -7.72 2.20 -4.92
N SER A 27 -7.70 3.14 -5.87
CA SER A 27 -6.55 3.35 -6.77
C SER A 27 -6.09 4.79 -6.69
N SER A 28 -4.80 5.00 -6.37
CA SER A 28 -4.18 6.32 -6.32
C SER A 28 -2.85 6.38 -7.06
N THR A 29 -2.72 7.38 -7.94
CA THR A 29 -1.57 7.48 -8.86
C THR A 29 -0.44 8.37 -8.36
N GLU A 30 -0.67 9.35 -7.49
CA GLU A 30 0.42 10.13 -6.90
C GLU A 30 0.03 10.65 -5.51
N LEU A 31 0.65 10.06 -4.51
CA LEU A 31 0.41 10.33 -3.11
C LEU A 31 1.54 11.19 -2.53
N SER A 32 1.21 12.31 -1.89
CA SER A 32 2.17 13.19 -1.24
C SER A 32 1.81 13.41 0.23
N SER A 33 2.82 13.72 1.06
CA SER A 33 2.69 13.95 2.50
C SER A 33 2.28 12.70 3.30
N LYS A 34 1.06 12.64 3.85
CA LYS A 34 0.56 11.57 4.70
C LYS A 34 -0.75 11.00 4.14
N VAL A 35 -0.82 9.68 4.01
CA VAL A 35 -1.95 9.02 3.37
C VAL A 35 -2.45 7.86 4.21
N MET A 36 -3.77 7.75 4.34
CA MET A 36 -4.43 6.62 4.98
C MET A 36 -5.50 6.07 4.06
N LEU A 37 -5.35 4.80 3.65
CA LEU A 37 -6.26 4.07 2.78
C LEU A 37 -6.88 2.93 3.58
N SER A 38 -8.20 2.80 3.53
CA SER A 38 -8.90 1.70 4.20
C SER A 38 -10.02 1.11 3.36
N THR A 39 -10.06 -0.22 3.26
CA THR A 39 -11.18 -0.95 2.64
C THR A 39 -11.55 -2.18 3.46
N VAL A 40 -12.79 -2.65 3.38
CA VAL A 40 -13.16 -3.95 3.99
C VAL A 40 -13.01 -5.05 2.95
N ASN A 41 -13.63 -4.90 1.79
CA ASN A 41 -13.53 -5.82 0.66
C ASN A 41 -13.13 -5.03 -0.58
N GLY A 42 -11.88 -5.21 -1.01
CA GLY A 42 -11.39 -4.57 -2.22
C GLY A 42 -9.87 -4.46 -2.23
N ASN A 43 -9.36 -4.27 -3.44
CA ASN A 43 -7.94 -4.14 -3.67
C ASN A 43 -7.50 -2.68 -3.49
N VAL A 44 -6.28 -2.48 -3.00
CA VAL A 44 -5.67 -1.16 -2.86
C VAL A 44 -4.47 -1.10 -3.80
N SER A 45 -4.47 -0.15 -4.71
CA SER A 45 -3.35 0.14 -5.60
C SER A 45 -2.84 1.55 -5.32
N ALA A 46 -1.57 1.67 -4.97
CA ALA A 46 -0.95 2.95 -4.66
C ALA A 46 0.44 3.07 -5.27
N LEU A 47 0.66 4.18 -5.98
CA LEU A 47 1.98 4.59 -6.46
C LEU A 47 2.61 5.55 -5.44
N ILE A 48 3.74 5.14 -4.90
CA ILE A 48 4.54 5.90 -3.95
C ILE A 48 5.31 6.98 -4.71
N SER A 49 5.10 8.25 -4.34
CA SER A 49 5.92 9.34 -4.86
C SER A 49 7.14 9.57 -3.95
N PRO A 50 8.25 10.11 -4.48
CA PRO A 50 9.41 10.50 -3.66
C PRO A 50 9.09 11.53 -2.57
N SER A 51 7.97 12.26 -2.70
CA SER A 51 7.52 13.26 -1.73
C SER A 51 6.61 12.70 -0.63
N LEU A 52 6.31 11.41 -0.66
CA LEU A 52 5.54 10.75 0.37
C LEU A 52 6.40 10.57 1.61
N THR A 53 5.82 10.83 2.78
CA THR A 53 6.52 10.61 4.06
C THR A 53 5.96 9.41 4.80
N ASN A 54 4.63 9.22 4.75
CA ASN A 54 3.96 8.13 5.43
C ASN A 54 2.72 7.68 4.66
N ILE A 55 2.51 6.37 4.55
CA ILE A 55 1.29 5.76 4.05
C ILE A 55 0.85 4.60 4.95
N ASP A 56 -0.41 4.61 5.34
CA ASP A 56 -1.04 3.56 6.13
C ASP A 56 -2.17 2.93 5.30
N ILE A 57 -2.08 1.63 5.04
CA ILE A 57 -3.06 0.86 4.27
C ILE A 57 -3.67 -0.22 5.17
N ASN A 58 -4.99 -0.24 5.27
CA ASN A 58 -5.72 -1.26 6.03
C ASN A 58 -6.77 -1.91 5.13
N THR A 59 -6.70 -3.24 4.94
CA THR A 59 -7.78 -3.99 4.29
C THR A 59 -8.19 -5.23 5.07
N THR A 60 -9.48 -5.57 5.10
CA THR A 60 -9.89 -6.86 5.68
C THR A 60 -9.71 -7.98 4.66
N SER A 61 -10.20 -7.80 3.44
CA SER A 61 -10.12 -8.78 2.36
C SER A 61 -9.76 -8.08 1.06
N GLY A 62 -8.56 -8.34 0.54
CA GLY A 62 -8.13 -7.85 -0.76
C GLY A 62 -6.62 -7.68 -0.90
N GLU A 63 -6.20 -7.55 -2.14
CA GLU A 63 -4.80 -7.46 -2.52
C GLU A 63 -4.31 -6.01 -2.43
N VAL A 64 -3.09 -5.82 -1.94
CA VAL A 64 -2.41 -4.53 -1.92
C VAL A 64 -1.32 -4.54 -3.00
N TYR A 65 -1.36 -3.56 -3.89
CA TYR A 65 -0.38 -3.34 -4.93
C TYR A 65 0.34 -2.02 -4.65
N LEU A 66 1.62 -2.12 -4.31
CA LEU A 66 2.50 -0.97 -4.12
C LEU A 66 3.49 -0.89 -5.27
N SER A 67 3.56 0.29 -5.87
CA SER A 67 4.56 0.63 -6.88
C SER A 67 5.42 1.77 -6.36
N THR A 68 6.73 1.66 -6.47
CA THR A 68 7.66 2.71 -6.03
C THR A 68 8.84 2.82 -7.00
N PRO A 69 9.47 3.99 -7.19
CA PRO A 69 10.68 4.09 -8.01
C PRO A 69 11.86 3.25 -7.47
N ASN A 70 12.78 2.83 -8.34
CA ASN A 70 13.95 2.02 -7.95
C ASN A 70 14.88 2.70 -6.93
N ASP A 71 14.93 4.02 -6.95
CA ASP A 71 15.72 4.91 -6.10
C ASP A 71 14.94 5.43 -4.89
N SER A 72 13.79 4.83 -4.58
CA SER A 72 12.96 5.24 -3.46
C SER A 72 13.54 4.81 -2.10
N ASN A 73 13.45 5.75 -1.16
CA ASN A 73 13.76 5.56 0.25
C ASN A 73 12.51 5.11 1.01
N LEU A 74 12.28 3.81 1.09
CA LEU A 74 11.02 3.24 1.55
C LEU A 74 11.22 2.15 2.61
N SER A 75 10.62 2.32 3.78
CA SER A 75 10.51 1.30 4.82
C SER A 75 9.09 0.75 4.85
N ILE A 76 8.93 -0.53 4.50
CA ILE A 76 7.66 -1.24 4.43
C ILE A 76 7.53 -2.14 5.66
N ASN A 77 6.42 -1.99 6.37
CA ASN A 77 5.97 -2.91 7.41
C ASN A 77 4.64 -3.51 6.97
N TYR A 78 4.63 -4.79 6.64
CA TYR A 78 3.46 -5.55 6.24
C TYR A 78 3.09 -6.55 7.32
N SER A 79 1.80 -6.59 7.68
CA SER A 79 1.25 -7.55 8.63
C SER A 79 -0.05 -8.13 8.09
N THR A 80 -0.20 -9.45 8.16
CA THR A 80 -1.40 -10.16 7.71
C THR A 80 -1.73 -11.34 8.60
N VAL A 81 -3.01 -11.74 8.61
CA VAL A 81 -3.44 -13.02 9.19
C VAL A 81 -3.28 -14.13 8.14
N ASN A 82 -3.76 -13.90 6.91
CA ASN A 82 -3.71 -14.85 5.80
C ASN A 82 -3.32 -14.15 4.50
N GLY A 83 -2.05 -14.23 4.14
CA GLY A 83 -1.55 -13.70 2.88
C GLY A 83 -0.04 -13.69 2.84
N ASP A 84 0.47 -13.40 1.65
CA ASP A 84 1.90 -13.43 1.39
C ASP A 84 2.41 -12.05 0.96
N PHE A 85 3.73 -11.89 1.02
CA PHE A 85 4.40 -10.73 0.45
C PHE A 85 5.20 -11.16 -0.79
N TYR A 86 4.87 -10.54 -1.92
CA TYR A 86 5.52 -10.74 -3.21
C TYR A 86 6.32 -9.51 -3.60
N LYS A 87 7.56 -9.75 -4.05
CA LYS A 87 8.48 -8.70 -4.50
C LYS A 87 8.92 -9.01 -5.93
N HIS A 88 8.53 -8.16 -6.88
CA HIS A 88 8.74 -8.43 -8.32
C HIS A 88 10.22 -8.32 -8.76
N LYS A 89 11.10 -7.64 -8.01
CA LYS A 89 12.52 -7.48 -8.39
C LYS A 89 13.38 -8.74 -8.23
N ASP A 90 12.97 -9.69 -7.38
CA ASP A 90 13.75 -10.88 -7.04
C ASP A 90 13.10 -12.18 -7.56
N ASN A 91 12.74 -12.27 -8.85
CA ASN A 91 12.12 -13.47 -9.44
C ASN A 91 10.89 -13.98 -8.64
N ASN A 92 10.05 -13.06 -8.14
CA ASN A 92 8.90 -13.39 -7.29
C ASN A 92 9.27 -14.18 -6.03
N LYS A 93 10.32 -13.75 -5.30
CA LYS A 93 10.63 -14.34 -4.00
C LYS A 93 9.48 -14.10 -3.02
N GLN A 94 8.71 -15.15 -2.78
CA GLN A 94 7.63 -15.18 -1.81
C GLN A 94 8.21 -15.15 -0.40
N LEU A 95 7.83 -14.14 0.39
CA LEU A 95 8.13 -14.11 1.82
C LEU A 95 6.86 -14.53 2.58
N ASN A 96 6.75 -15.83 2.86
CA ASN A 96 5.67 -16.41 3.67
C ASN A 96 5.89 -16.07 5.14
N LYS A 97 5.52 -14.85 5.55
CA LYS A 97 5.52 -14.45 6.96
C LYS A 97 4.33 -13.54 7.23
N GLU A 98 3.64 -13.82 8.34
CA GLU A 98 2.58 -12.98 8.90
C GLU A 98 3.03 -11.53 9.13
N ASN A 99 4.34 -11.32 9.31
CA ASN A 99 4.95 -10.00 9.45
C ASN A 99 6.21 -9.90 8.59
N VAL A 100 6.26 -8.91 7.71
CA VAL A 100 7.39 -8.62 6.83
C VAL A 100 7.81 -7.18 7.03
N SER A 101 9.11 -6.98 7.27
CA SER A 101 9.75 -5.66 7.28
C SER A 101 10.79 -5.62 6.16
N LEU A 102 10.70 -4.62 5.29
CA LEU A 102 11.63 -4.40 4.19
C LEU A 102 12.02 -2.93 4.14
N THR A 103 13.31 -2.63 4.08
CA THR A 103 13.79 -1.25 3.87
C THR A 103 14.56 -1.16 2.56
N LEU A 104 14.21 -0.16 1.75
CA LEU A 104 14.84 0.26 0.52
C LEU A 104 15.46 1.66 0.75
N GLY A 105 16.70 1.87 0.29
CA GLY A 105 17.40 3.13 0.50
C GLY A 105 17.61 3.46 1.99
N ASP A 106 17.39 4.71 2.37
CA ASP A 106 17.50 5.19 3.76
C ASP A 106 16.22 4.98 4.60
N GLY A 107 15.11 4.56 3.97
CA GLY A 107 13.83 4.33 4.66
C GLY A 107 13.09 5.59 5.13
N SER A 108 13.35 6.77 4.55
CA SER A 108 12.70 8.04 4.92
C SER A 108 11.18 8.01 4.77
N THR A 109 10.65 7.24 3.81
CA THR A 109 9.22 7.03 3.59
C THR A 109 8.78 5.79 4.35
N LYS A 110 7.74 5.90 5.17
CA LYS A 110 7.18 4.74 5.88
C LYS A 110 5.89 4.26 5.22
N ALA A 111 5.80 2.97 4.95
CA ALA A 111 4.59 2.32 4.46
C ALA A 111 4.18 1.22 5.42
N ASN A 112 3.06 1.40 6.11
CA ASN A 112 2.48 0.40 6.99
C ASN A 112 1.26 -0.21 6.32
N ILE A 113 1.27 -1.51 6.12
CA ILE A 113 0.21 -2.25 5.44
C ILE A 113 -0.27 -3.34 6.38
N LYS A 114 -1.57 -3.31 6.69
CA LYS A 114 -2.21 -4.33 7.50
C LYS A 114 -3.37 -4.96 6.73
N THR A 115 -3.34 -6.27 6.59
CA THR A 115 -4.42 -7.03 5.98
C THR A 115 -4.95 -8.10 6.95
N VAL A 116 -6.19 -8.56 6.77
CA VAL A 116 -6.62 -9.82 7.41
C VAL A 116 -6.47 -10.96 6.43
N SER A 117 -6.98 -10.79 5.21
CA SER A 117 -6.82 -11.75 4.11
C SER A 117 -6.43 -11.03 2.83
N GLY A 118 -5.30 -11.41 2.23
CA GLY A 118 -4.86 -10.88 0.94
C GLY A 118 -3.39 -10.48 0.94
N ASN A 119 -2.77 -10.53 -0.24
CA ASN A 119 -1.32 -10.40 -0.37
C ASN A 119 -0.90 -8.95 -0.57
N LEU A 120 0.37 -8.69 -0.27
CA LEU A 120 1.05 -7.46 -0.67
C LEU A 120 2.00 -7.75 -1.83
N ASN A 121 1.80 -7.03 -2.93
CA ASN A 121 2.61 -7.07 -4.14
C ASN A 121 3.40 -5.76 -4.26
N LEU A 122 4.73 -5.86 -4.16
CA LEU A 122 5.64 -4.73 -4.32
C LEU A 122 6.34 -4.78 -5.68
N SER A 123 6.21 -3.70 -6.43
CA SER A 123 6.87 -3.46 -7.72
C SER A 123 7.73 -2.19 -7.65
N TYR A 124 8.95 -2.26 -8.18
CA TYR A 124 9.86 -1.13 -8.25
C TYR A 124 10.94 -1.31 -9.31
#